data_AF-A0A7L2XSY8-F1
#
_entry.id   AF-A0A7L2XSY8-F1
#
_cell.length_a   1.000
_cell.length_b   1.000
_cell.length_c   1.000
_cell.angle_alpha   90.00
_cell.angle_beta   90.00
_cell.angle_gamma   90.00
#
_symmetry.space_group_name_H-M   'P 1'
#
loop_
_entity.id
_entity.type
_entity.pdbx_description
1 polymer ?
#
loop_
_entity_poly.entity_id
_entity_poly.type
_entity_poly.pdbx_seq_one_letter_code
_entity_poly.pdbx_strand_id
1 'polypeptide(L)'
;RYVFAKNLFEAGHLQPLEWAIYQDWHDFLLRHLGPRAALHGFLYLQARPQTCLERLRRRARSEEGGIQLGYLQQLHAQHQRWLVDRSTQVRYAGAQSVPVLVLDVDKDFEHDRAVQGILMAQVG
;
A
#
# COMPACT_ATOMS: atom_id res chain seq x y z
N ARG A 1 0.69 3.78 8.04
CA ARG A 1 1.96 4.55 8.20
C ARG A 1 2.91 4.43 7.01
N TYR A 2 3.36 3.24 6.64
CA TYR A 2 4.54 3.03 5.77
C TYR A 2 4.38 3.40 4.29
N VAL A 3 3.16 3.64 3.82
CA VAL A 3 2.87 4.12 2.45
C VAL A 3 2.48 5.59 2.49
N PHE A 4 1.23 5.90 2.82
CA PHE A 4 0.67 7.26 2.68
C PHE A 4 1.32 8.31 3.57
N ALA A 5 1.38 8.10 4.88
CA ALA A 5 1.92 9.09 5.81
C ALA A 5 3.43 9.32 5.59
N LYS A 6 4.18 8.23 5.34
CA LYS A 6 5.59 8.31 4.92
C LYS A 6 5.74 9.10 3.62
N ASN A 7 4.89 8.86 2.63
CA ASN A 7 4.91 9.60 1.37
C ASN A 7 4.63 11.09 1.55
N LEU A 8 3.61 11.42 2.36
CA LEU A 8 3.27 12.82 2.66
C LEU A 8 4.43 13.55 3.34
N PHE A 9 5.12 12.88 4.28
CA PHE A 9 6.32 13.43 4.90
C PHE A 9 7.46 13.63 3.90
N GLU A 10 7.78 12.60 3.09
CA GLU A 10 8.85 12.68 2.08
C GLU A 10 8.56 13.71 0.98
N ALA A 11 7.28 13.95 0.67
CA ALA A 11 6.84 14.98 -0.27
C ALA A 11 6.76 16.39 0.36
N GLY A 12 7.07 16.56 1.65
CA GLY A 12 7.06 17.85 2.34
C GLY A 12 5.67 18.35 2.76
N HIS A 13 4.64 17.50 2.70
CA HIS A 13 3.28 17.83 3.14
C HIS A 13 3.05 17.61 4.64
N LEU A 14 3.98 16.95 5.33
CA LEU A 14 4.01 16.88 6.79
C LEU A 14 5.30 17.51 7.29
N GLN A 15 5.20 18.43 8.25
CA GLN A 15 6.34 18.99 8.94
C GLN A 15 7.01 17.93 9.83
N PRO A 16 8.30 18.10 10.18
CA PRO A 16 9.01 17.17 11.05
C PRO A 16 8.31 16.92 12.40
N LEU A 17 7.70 17.96 12.98
CA LEU A 17 6.94 17.84 14.22
C LEU A 17 5.65 17.03 14.04
N GLU A 18 4.87 17.30 12.99
CA GLU A 18 3.65 16.55 12.68
C GLU A 18 3.96 15.07 12.42
N TRP A 19 5.05 14.81 11.69
CA TRP A 19 5.53 13.46 11.46
C TRP A 19 5.98 12.76 12.74
N ALA A 20 6.69 13.44 13.64
CA ALA A 20 7.07 12.89 14.93
C ALA A 20 5.84 12.50 15.77
N ILE A 21 4.87 13.43 15.91
CA ILE A 21 3.63 13.19 16.64
C ILE A 21 2.85 12.01 16.03
N TYR A 22 2.70 11.97 14.70
CA TYR A 22 2.01 10.87 14.01
C TYR A 22 2.68 9.52 14.29
N GLN A 23 4.01 9.47 14.27
CA GLN A 23 4.76 8.24 14.54
C GLN A 23 4.58 7.77 15.98
N ASP A 24 4.62 8.67 16.95
CA ASP A 24 4.44 8.35 18.37
C ASP A 24 3.04 7.80 18.65
N TRP A 25 2.01 8.45 18.11
CA TRP A 25 0.63 7.96 18.22
C TRP A 25 0.44 6.60 17.59
N HIS A 26 1.00 6.38 16.39
CA HIS A 26 0.94 5.10 15.72
C HIS A 26 1.65 3.99 16.52
N ASP A 27 2.84 4.27 17.07
CA ASP A 27 3.59 3.32 17.89
C ASP A 27 2.86 3.02 19.21
N PHE A 28 2.25 4.04 19.83
CA PHE A 28 1.39 3.87 21.00
C PHE A 28 0.22 2.92 20.71
N LEU A 29 -0.55 3.17 19.66
CA LEU A 29 -1.71 2.34 19.31
C LEU A 29 -1.31 0.91 18.98
N LEU A 30 -0.23 0.71 18.24
CA LEU A 30 0.26 -0.64 17.91
C LEU A 30 0.71 -1.42 19.14
N ARG A 31 1.28 -0.79 20.18
CA ARG A 31 1.61 -1.51 21.41
C ARG A 31 0.38 -2.05 22.14
N HIS A 32 -0.74 -1.33 22.08
CA HIS A 32 -1.96 -1.71 22.78
C HIS A 32 -2.85 -2.65 21.96
N LEU A 33 -2.92 -2.42 20.64
CA LEU A 33 -3.83 -3.13 19.74
C LEU A 33 -3.12 -4.23 18.94
N GLY A 34 -1.81 -4.12 18.72
CA GLY A 34 -1.03 -5.05 17.91
C GLY A 34 -1.16 -6.52 18.31
N PRO A 35 -1.14 -6.89 19.60
CA PRO A 35 -1.36 -8.28 20.02
C PRO A 35 -2.74 -8.83 19.60
N ARG A 36 -3.75 -7.97 19.48
CA ARG A 36 -5.11 -8.35 19.04
C ARG A 36 -5.30 -8.28 17.52
N ALA A 37 -4.37 -7.64 16.82
CA ALA A 37 -4.40 -7.40 15.38
C ALA A 37 -3.23 -8.11 14.69
N ALA A 38 -2.92 -9.33 15.12
CA ALA A 38 -1.87 -10.14 14.52
C ALA A 38 -2.19 -10.40 13.04
N LEU A 39 -1.24 -10.06 12.18
CA LEU A 39 -1.38 -10.21 10.75
C LEU A 39 -0.69 -11.50 10.29
N HIS A 40 -1.42 -12.33 9.55
CA HIS A 40 -0.91 -13.60 9.04
C HIS A 40 -0.32 -13.51 7.64
N GLY A 41 -0.69 -12.48 6.86
CA GLY A 41 -0.25 -12.32 5.49
C GLY A 41 -0.67 -10.99 4.89
N PHE A 42 0.01 -10.57 3.82
CA PHE A 42 -0.43 -9.51 2.94
C PHE A 42 -0.76 -10.08 1.56
N LEU A 43 -1.86 -9.62 0.98
CA LEU A 43 -2.16 -9.77 -0.44
C LEU A 43 -1.83 -8.44 -1.12
N TYR A 44 -0.74 -8.40 -1.88
CA TYR A 44 -0.32 -7.20 -2.60
C TYR A 44 -0.81 -7.24 -4.05
N LEU A 45 -1.88 -6.50 -4.33
CA LEU A 45 -2.38 -6.29 -5.69
C LEU A 45 -1.48 -5.29 -6.42
N GLN A 46 -0.56 -5.81 -7.22
CA GLN A 46 0.43 -5.02 -7.94
C GLN A 46 -0.10 -4.62 -9.33
N ALA A 47 -0.08 -3.33 -9.63
CA ALA A 47 -0.32 -2.78 -10.96
C ALA A 47 0.58 -1.57 -11.19
N ARG A 48 0.84 -1.24 -12.47
CA ARG A 48 1.63 -0.07 -12.84
C ARG A 48 0.88 1.23 -12.50
N PRO A 49 1.60 2.32 -12.16
CA PRO A 49 0.98 3.62 -11.88
C PRO A 49 0.05 4.14 -13.00
N GLN A 50 0.39 3.86 -14.26
CA GLN A 50 -0.41 4.24 -15.44
C GLN A 50 -1.76 3.51 -15.43
N THR A 51 -1.74 2.19 -15.25
CA THR A 51 -2.93 1.35 -15.09
C THR A 51 -3.81 1.85 -13.93
N CYS A 52 -3.20 2.17 -12.79
CA CYS A 52 -3.91 2.74 -11.64
C CYS A 52 -4.57 4.09 -11.97
N LEU A 53 -3.88 4.97 -12.72
CA LEU A 53 -4.41 6.26 -13.14
C LEU A 53 -5.61 6.11 -14.09
N GLU A 54 -5.51 5.20 -15.06
CA GLU A 54 -6.61 4.89 -15.97
C GLU A 54 -7.84 4.38 -15.22
N ARG A 55 -7.65 3.45 -14.27
CA ARG A 55 -8.72 2.92 -13.42
C ARG A 55 -9.33 3.99 -12.51
N LEU A 56 -8.51 4.90 -11.98
CA LEU A 56 -8.96 6.04 -11.18
C LEU A 56 -9.84 6.97 -12.02
N ARG A 57 -9.39 7.33 -13.23
CA ARG A 57 -10.16 8.15 -14.18
C ARG A 57 -11.47 7.49 -14.58
N ARG A 58 -11.47 6.18 -14.85
CA ARG A 58 -12.67 5.39 -15.16
C ARG A 58 -13.71 5.45 -14.03
N ARG A 59 -13.25 5.44 -12.78
CA ARG A 59 -14.12 5.50 -11.59
C ARG A 59 -14.74 6.88 -11.36
N ALA A 60 -14.07 7.93 -11.82
CA ALA A 60 -14.56 9.31 -11.82
C ALA A 60 -15.03 9.85 -10.45
N ARG A 61 -14.29 9.54 -9.38
CA ARG A 61 -14.54 10.14 -8.06
C ARG A 61 -14.08 11.60 -8.02
N SER A 62 -14.93 12.49 -7.52
CA SER A 62 -14.66 13.93 -7.50
C SER A 62 -13.42 14.29 -6.68
N GLU A 63 -13.18 13.60 -5.57
CA GLU A 63 -12.04 13.83 -4.67
C GLU A 63 -10.71 13.38 -5.30
N GLU A 64 -10.76 12.47 -6.26
CA GLU A 64 -9.58 11.88 -6.92
C GLU A 64 -9.20 12.65 -8.21
N GLY A 65 -9.99 13.64 -8.64
CA GLY A 65 -9.82 14.33 -9.93
C GLY A 65 -8.50 15.10 -10.10
N GLY A 66 -7.86 15.50 -9.00
CA GLY A 66 -6.57 16.19 -9.01
C GLY A 66 -5.34 15.28 -9.02
N ILE A 67 -5.53 13.96 -8.88
CA ILE A 67 -4.41 13.02 -8.71
C ILE A 67 -3.61 12.88 -10.00
N GLN A 68 -2.30 13.17 -9.90
CA GLN A 68 -1.36 13.09 -10.99
C GLN A 68 -0.59 11.76 -11.00
N LEU A 69 -0.07 11.37 -12.17
CA LEU A 69 0.74 10.16 -12.33
C LEU A 69 1.94 10.13 -11.36
N GLY A 70 2.60 11.26 -11.16
CA GLY A 70 3.76 11.37 -10.27
C GLY A 70 3.45 10.94 -8.83
N TYR A 71 2.27 11.30 -8.32
CA TYR A 71 1.85 10.86 -6.99
C TYR A 71 1.66 9.34 -6.92
N LEU A 72 1.04 8.74 -7.94
CA LEU A 72 0.86 7.29 -8.01
C LEU A 72 2.19 6.55 -8.15
N GLN A 73 3.18 7.12 -8.85
CA GLN A 73 4.53 6.57 -8.92
C GLN A 73 5.22 6.57 -7.56
N GLN A 74 5.08 7.65 -6.78
CA GLN A 74 5.61 7.71 -5.42
C GLN A 74 4.96 6.65 -4.51
N LEU A 75 3.62 6.55 -4.53
CA LEU A 75 2.91 5.52 -3.76
C LEU A 75 3.33 4.12 -4.18
N HIS A 76 3.45 3.84 -5.47
CA HIS A 76 3.91 2.56 -5.98
C HIS A 76 5.31 2.22 -5.43
N ALA A 77 6.25 3.18 -5.47
CA ALA A 77 7.58 2.99 -4.91
C ALA A 77 7.57 2.67 -3.41
N GLN A 78 6.68 3.30 -2.62
CA GLN A 78 6.56 2.96 -1.19
C GLN A 78 6.06 1.51 -1.00
N HIS A 79 5.10 1.05 -1.81
CA HIS A 79 4.62 -0.34 -1.74
C HIS A 79 5.72 -1.33 -2.13
N GLN A 80 6.49 -1.05 -3.19
CA GLN A 80 7.63 -1.90 -3.61
C GLN A 80 8.66 -2.02 -2.49
N ARG A 81 9.13 -0.88 -1.95
CA ARG A 81 10.11 -0.84 -0.85
C ARG A 81 9.65 -1.60 0.38
N TRP A 82 8.35 -1.54 0.69
CA TRP A 82 7.80 -2.18 1.88
C TRP A 82 7.51 -3.67 1.67
N LEU A 83 6.73 -4.03 0.65
CA LEU A 83 6.14 -5.36 0.49
C LEU A 83 7.02 -6.31 -0.31
N VAL A 84 7.87 -5.77 -1.21
CA VAL A 84 8.73 -6.56 -2.11
C VAL A 84 10.18 -6.51 -1.66
N ASP A 85 10.80 -5.32 -1.68
CA ASP A 85 12.23 -5.17 -1.38
C ASP A 85 12.56 -5.31 0.11
N ARG A 86 11.54 -5.22 0.98
CA ARG A 86 11.66 -5.24 2.45
C ARG A 86 12.68 -4.22 2.99
N SER A 87 12.88 -3.10 2.29
CA SER A 87 13.84 -2.04 2.66
C SER A 87 13.24 -0.95 3.55
N THR A 88 11.91 -0.89 3.66
CA THR A 88 11.24 0.02 4.60
C THR A 88 11.43 -0.45 6.05
N GLN A 89 11.98 0.41 6.90
CA GLN A 89 12.09 0.13 8.33
C GLN A 89 10.72 0.09 9.02
N VAL A 90 10.28 -1.11 9.37
CA VAL A 90 9.02 -1.37 10.10
C VAL A 90 9.33 -1.57 11.57
N ARG A 91 8.77 -0.75 12.47
CA ARG A 91 9.04 -0.82 13.91
C ARG A 91 8.32 -1.96 14.64
N TYR A 92 7.31 -2.55 14.01
CA TYR A 92 6.56 -3.67 14.58
C TYR A 92 7.11 -5.00 14.06
N ALA A 93 7.76 -5.76 14.95
CA ALA A 93 8.39 -7.04 14.61
C ALA A 93 7.40 -8.03 13.94
N GLY A 94 6.16 -8.05 14.42
CA GLY A 94 5.10 -8.91 13.88
C GLY A 94 4.65 -8.56 12.46
N ALA A 95 5.09 -7.44 11.87
CA ALA A 95 4.84 -7.10 10.46
C ALA A 95 6.09 -7.25 9.58
N GLN A 96 7.29 -7.42 10.16
CA GLN A 96 8.52 -7.61 9.37
C GLN A 96 8.56 -8.99 8.70
N SER A 97 8.12 -10.03 9.40
CA SER A 97 8.20 -11.43 8.95
C SER A 97 6.92 -11.95 8.26
N VAL A 98 5.92 -11.09 8.06
CA VAL A 98 4.64 -11.50 7.48
C VAL A 98 4.83 -11.87 6.01
N PRO A 99 4.31 -13.03 5.56
CA PRO A 99 4.37 -13.42 4.16
C PRO A 99 3.56 -12.43 3.30
N VAL A 100 4.08 -12.15 2.11
CA VAL A 100 3.42 -11.29 1.11
C VAL A 100 3.21 -12.15 -0.13
N LEU A 101 1.96 -12.33 -0.54
CA LEU A 101 1.62 -12.87 -1.86
C LEU A 101 1.40 -11.68 -2.80
N VAL A 102 2.21 -11.62 -3.85
CA VAL A 102 2.11 -10.58 -4.88
C VAL A 102 1.26 -11.10 -6.03
N LEU A 103 0.20 -10.36 -6.36
CA LEU A 103 -0.70 -10.66 -7.45
C LEU A 103 -0.55 -9.58 -8.52
N ASP A 104 -0.02 -9.94 -9.69
CA ASP A 104 0.02 -9.06 -10.84
C ASP A 104 -1.41 -8.89 -11.39
N VAL A 105 -1.95 -7.69 -11.19
CA VAL A 105 -3.27 -7.28 -11.64
C VAL A 105 -3.18 -6.09 -12.58
N ASP A 106 -2.09 -5.99 -13.35
CA ASP A 106 -1.93 -4.93 -14.33
C ASP A 106 -2.92 -5.09 -15.50
N LYS A 107 -3.18 -6.33 -15.92
CA LYS A 107 -4.30 -6.64 -16.82
C LYS A 107 -5.62 -6.47 -16.08
N ASP A 108 -6.61 -5.86 -16.75
CA ASP A 108 -7.95 -5.77 -16.19
C ASP A 108 -8.57 -7.16 -16.09
N PHE A 109 -9.07 -7.50 -14.91
CA PHE A 109 -9.65 -8.80 -14.60
C PHE A 109 -11.09 -8.67 -14.09
N GLU A 110 -11.65 -7.46 -14.04
CA GLU A 110 -13.00 -7.19 -13.50
C GLU A 110 -14.08 -8.06 -14.17
N HIS A 111 -13.91 -8.32 -15.46
CA HIS A 111 -14.84 -9.10 -16.28
C HIS A 111 -14.22 -10.36 -16.92
N ASP A 112 -12.96 -10.68 -16.62
CA ASP A 112 -12.26 -11.85 -17.16
C ASP A 112 -12.28 -13.01 -16.17
N ARG A 113 -13.22 -13.94 -16.36
CA ARG A 113 -13.39 -15.12 -15.50
C ARG A 113 -12.17 -16.05 -15.49
N ALA A 114 -11.43 -16.13 -16.59
CA ALA A 114 -10.24 -16.97 -16.66
C ALA A 114 -9.12 -16.38 -15.81
N VAL A 115 -8.87 -15.07 -15.93
CA VAL A 115 -7.87 -14.36 -15.11
C VAL A 115 -8.28 -14.36 -13.63
N GLN A 116 -9.56 -14.17 -13.31
CA GLN A 116 -10.08 -14.31 -11.94
C GLN A 116 -9.76 -15.69 -11.36
N GLY A 117 -9.98 -16.77 -12.13
CA GLY A 117 -9.66 -18.13 -11.70
C GLY A 117 -8.16 -18.33 -11.41
N ILE A 118 -7.29 -17.81 -12.28
CA ILE A 118 -5.83 -17.87 -12.11
C ILE A 118 -5.38 -17.10 -10.85
N LEU A 119 -5.95 -15.93 -10.58
CA LEU A 119 -5.63 -15.15 -9.39
C LEU A 119 -6.11 -15.86 -8.12
N MET A 120 -7.32 -16.43 -8.12
CA MET A 120 -7.86 -17.14 -6.96
C MET A 120 -7.08 -18.41 -6.64
N ALA A 121 -6.60 -19.13 -7.66
CA ALA A 121 -5.75 -20.31 -7.48
C ALA A 121 -4.40 -20.02 -6.83
N GLN A 122 -3.93 -18.77 -6.81
CA GLN A 122 -2.70 -18.38 -6.11
C GLN A 122 -2.94 -18.06 -4.62
N VAL A 123 -4.18 -17.72 -4.25
CA VAL A 123 -4.55 -17.37 -2.87
C VAL A 123 -4.93 -18.62 -2.06
N GLY A 124 -5.38 -19.68 -2.74
CA GLY A 124 -5.87 -20.94 -2.16
C GLY A 124 -4.82 -22.03 -2.01
#